data_AF-A0A1M5PRE9-F1
#
_entry.id   AF-A0A1M5PRE9-F1
#
_cell.length_a   1.000
_cell.length_b   1.000
_cell.length_c   1.000
_cell.angle_alpha   90.00
_cell.angle_beta   90.00
_cell.angle_gamma   90.00
#
_symmetry.space_group_name_H-M   'P 1'
#
loop_
_entity.id
_entity.type
_entity.pdbx_description
1 polymer ?
#
loop_
_entity_poly.entity_id
_entity_poly.type
_entity_poly.pdbx_seq_one_letter_code
_entity_poly.pdbx_strand_id
1 'polypeptide(L)' 'MRERPDEGIDYSEQPALDEVFWTQALRNPLNRPTKTSTTVRIDSDVLAWLRSQGKGYQSRINAILRKEMLASIK' A
#
# COMPACT_ATOMS: atom_id res chain seq x y z
N MET A 1 -14.63 -30.87 -20.45
CA MET A 1 -13.98 -29.65 -20.98
C MET A 1 -12.93 -30.09 -21.99
N ARG A 2 -12.83 -29.46 -23.16
CA ARG A 2 -11.72 -29.69 -24.10
C ARG A 2 -10.64 -28.66 -23.79
N GLU A 3 -9.48 -29.11 -23.37
CA GLU A 3 -8.27 -28.29 -23.26
C GLU A 3 -7.78 -28.05 -24.70
N ARG A 4 -7.68 -26.78 -25.11
CA ARG A 4 -7.06 -26.41 -26.37
C ARG A 4 -5.58 -26.12 -26.10
N PRO A 5 -4.65 -26.59 -26.95
CA PRO A 5 -3.25 -26.25 -26.80
C PRO A 5 -3.03 -24.74 -26.99
N ASP A 6 -2.19 -24.15 -26.14
CA ASP A 6 -1.83 -22.72 -26.15
C ASP A 6 -1.11 -22.28 -27.43
N GLU A 7 -0.57 -23.23 -28.21
CA GLU A 7 0.25 -23.00 -29.41
C GLU A 7 -0.46 -22.23 -30.54
N GLY A 8 -1.79 -22.08 -30.48
CA GLY A 8 -2.59 -21.33 -31.45
C GLY A 8 -3.13 -19.99 -30.93
N ILE A 9 -2.73 -19.53 -29.74
CA ILE A 9 -3.20 -18.26 -29.19
C ILE A 9 -2.42 -17.11 -29.81
N ASP A 10 -3.14 -16.24 -30.52
CA ASP A 10 -2.59 -15.00 -31.05
C ASP A 10 -2.57 -13.92 -29.96
N TYR A 11 -1.37 -13.44 -29.63
CA TYR A 11 -1.12 -12.38 -28.65
C TYR A 11 -0.79 -11.02 -29.31
N SER A 12 -0.93 -10.89 -30.63
CA SER A 12 -0.61 -9.65 -31.36
C SER A 12 -1.39 -8.43 -30.84
N GLU A 13 -2.67 -8.62 -30.50
CA GLU A 13 -3.56 -7.59 -29.95
C GLU A 13 -3.41 -7.41 -28.43
N GLN A 14 -2.73 -8.32 -27.74
CA GLN A 14 -2.52 -8.26 -26.30
C GLN A 14 -1.08 -8.70 -25.96
N PRO A 15 -0.09 -7.82 -26.18
CA PRO A 15 1.30 -8.12 -25.91
C PRO A 15 1.51 -8.42 -24.42
N ALA A 16 2.47 -9.28 -24.13
CA ALA A 16 2.85 -9.58 -22.76
C ALA A 16 3.34 -8.30 -22.05
N LEU A 17 2.93 -8.14 -20.79
CA LEU A 17 3.35 -7.01 -19.96
C LEU A 17 4.84 -7.16 -19.63
N ASP A 18 5.64 -6.16 -20.01
CA ASP A 18 7.08 -6.13 -19.78
C ASP A 18 7.44 -5.65 -18.36
N GLU A 19 8.71 -5.76 -17.98
CA GLU A 19 9.18 -5.29 -16.67
C GLU A 19 8.99 -3.78 -16.49
N VAL A 20 9.03 -3.01 -17.60
CA VAL A 20 8.78 -1.56 -17.59
C VAL A 20 7.33 -1.26 -17.20
N PHE A 21 6.36 -2.03 -17.69
CA PHE A 21 4.97 -1.93 -17.27
C PHE A 21 4.82 -2.17 -15.77
N TRP A 22 5.45 -3.21 -15.22
CA TRP A 22 5.33 -3.52 -13.78
C TRP A 22 6.01 -2.51 -12.87
N THR A 23 7.09 -1.88 -13.32
CA THR A 23 7.75 -0.79 -12.57
C THR A 23 6.95 0.50 -12.56
N GLN A 24 6.19 0.77 -13.63
CA GLN A 24 5.33 1.95 -13.76
C GLN A 24 3.88 1.71 -13.32
N ALA A 25 3.50 0.44 -13.12
CA ALA A 25 2.16 0.07 -12.72
C ALA A 25 1.81 0.73 -11.38
N LEU A 26 0.78 1.58 -11.41
CA LEU A 26 0.23 2.18 -10.21
C LEU A 26 -0.29 1.05 -9.31
N ARG A 27 0.29 0.92 -8.11
CA ARG A 27 -0.27 0.04 -7.08
C ARG A 27 -1.74 0.39 -6.92
N ASN A 28 -2.60 -0.61 -7.10
CA ASN A 28 -4.06 -0.49 -7.07
C ASN A 28 -4.50 0.53 -6.01
N PRO A 29 -5.10 1.69 -6.39
CA PRO A 29 -5.51 2.72 -5.43
C PRO A 29 -6.60 2.24 -4.45
N LEU A 30 -7.19 1.08 -4.73
CA LEU A 30 -8.17 0.41 -3.87
C LEU A 30 -7.55 -0.50 -2.79
N ASN A 31 -6.23 -0.76 -2.82
CA ASN A 31 -5.53 -1.41 -1.72
C ASN A 31 -5.30 -0.43 -0.57
N ARG A 32 -6.41 0.00 0.05
CA ARG A 32 -6.38 0.72 1.31
C ARG A 32 -6.32 -0.34 2.42
N PRO A 33 -5.23 -0.42 3.20
CA PRO A 33 -5.20 -1.31 4.35
C PRO A 33 -6.38 -0.96 5.26
N THR A 34 -7.17 -1.98 5.61
CA THR A 34 -8.31 -1.84 6.50
C THR A 34 -7.84 -1.22 7.80
N LYS A 35 -8.31 -0.01 8.09
CA LYS A 35 -7.98 0.68 9.34
C LYS A 35 -8.84 0.07 10.43
N THR A 36 -8.23 -0.71 11.31
CA THR A 36 -8.89 -1.17 12.52
C THR A 36 -8.87 -0.04 13.55
N SER A 37 -10.04 0.35 14.05
CA SER A 37 -10.12 1.29 15.17
C SER A 37 -9.70 0.55 16.43
N THR A 38 -8.63 1.00 17.07
CA THR A 38 -8.12 0.42 18.32
C THR A 38 -7.69 1.55 19.24
N THR A 39 -7.97 1.42 20.53
CA THR A 39 -7.53 2.37 21.55
C THR A 39 -6.11 2.02 21.99
N VAL A 40 -5.16 2.92 21.75
CA VAL A 40 -3.76 2.78 22.16
C VAL A 40 -3.41 3.92 23.10
N ARG A 41 -2.62 3.64 24.14
CA ARG A 41 -2.08 4.68 25.04
C ARG A 41 -0.82 5.27 24.40
N ILE A 42 -0.75 6.60 24.36
CA ILE A 42 0.38 7.37 23.84
C ILE A 42 0.79 8.34 24.94
N ASP A 43 2.09 8.54 25.13
CA ASP A 43 2.60 9.51 26.09
C ASP A 43 2.09 10.92 25.80
N SER A 44 1.87 11.69 26.87
CA SER A 44 1.20 12.99 26.79
C SER A 44 2.01 14.05 26.02
N ASP A 45 3.32 13.99 26.15
CA ASP A 45 4.28 14.88 25.47
C ASP A 45 4.34 14.59 23.97
N VAL A 46 4.37 13.31 23.58
CA VAL A 46 4.32 12.87 22.18
C VAL A 46 3.00 13.30 21.54
N LEU A 47 1.88 13.14 22.27
CA LEU A 47 0.56 13.58 21.78
C LEU A 47 0.49 15.12 21.65
N ALA A 48 1.05 15.87 22.61
CA ALA A 48 1.11 17.32 22.56
C ALA A 48 1.96 17.82 21.38
N TRP A 49 3.12 17.21 21.15
CA TRP A 49 3.97 17.48 20.00
C TRP A 49 3.25 17.19 18.68
N LEU A 50 2.57 16.05 18.55
CA LEU A 50 1.82 15.71 17.34
C LEU A 50 0.66 16.67 17.05
N ARG A 51 0.00 17.17 18.12
CA ARG A 51 -1.08 18.16 18.02
C ARG A 51 -0.55 19.55 17.65
N SER A 52 0.65 19.92 18.09
CA SER A 52 1.25 21.24 17.76
C SER A 52 1.49 21.40 16.26
N GLN A 53 1.66 20.30 15.53
CA GLN A 53 1.80 20.26 14.07
C GLN A 53 0.48 20.52 13.31
N GLY A 54 -0.61 20.83 14.01
CA GLY A 54 -1.91 21.14 13.43
C GLY A 54 -2.80 19.93 13.12
N LYS A 55 -3.86 20.17 12.34
CA LYS A 55 -4.89 19.17 12.01
C LYS A 55 -4.27 17.91 11.35
N GLY A 56 -4.88 16.74 11.61
CA GLY A 56 -4.45 15.48 11.01
C GLY A 56 -3.42 14.67 11.80
N TYR A 57 -3.21 15.00 13.09
CA TYR A 57 -2.26 14.28 13.94
C TYR A 57 -2.52 12.76 14.02
N GLN A 58 -3.78 12.32 13.99
CA GLN A 58 -4.16 10.89 13.94
C GLN A 58 -3.64 10.19 12.67
N SER A 59 -3.76 10.84 11.51
CA SER A 59 -3.22 10.33 10.25
C SER A 59 -1.69 10.27 10.28
N ARG A 60 -1.03 11.24 10.93
CA ARG A 60 0.42 11.24 11.13
C ARG A 60 0.90 10.10 12.02
N ILE A 61 0.19 9.81 13.11
CA ILE A 61 0.48 8.65 13.97
C ILE A 61 0.55 7.38 13.10
N ASN A 62 -0.48 7.14 12.29
CA ASN A 62 -0.50 5.97 11.41
C ASN A 62 0.62 5.99 10.35
N ALA A 63 0.99 7.17 9.82
CA ALA A 63 2.08 7.30 8.86
C ALA A 63 3.45 6.97 9.49
N ILE A 64 3.71 7.46 10.71
CA ILE A 64 4.94 7.16 11.48
C ILE A 64 5.01 5.65 11.75
N LEU A 65 3.95 5.06 12.31
CA LEU A 65 3.92 3.62 12.60
C LEU A 65 4.12 2.77 11.34
N ARG A 66 3.51 3.16 10.21
CA ARG A 66 3.71 2.45 8.94
C ARG A 66 5.15 2.53 8.45
N LYS A 67 5.78 3.70 8.58
CA LYS A 67 7.18 3.88 8.17
C LYS A 67 8.09 2.96 8.97
N GLU A 68 7.95 2.95 10.29
CA GLU A 68 8.75 2.10 11.18
C GLU A 68 8.48 0.60 10.92
N MET A 69 7.23 0.20 10.73
CA MET A 69 6.87 -1.18 10.37
C MET A 69 7.52 -1.63 9.05
N LEU A 70 7.54 -0.78 8.01
CA LEU A 70 8.18 -1.12 6.74
C LEU A 70 9.71 -1.16 6.86
N ALA A 71 10.29 -0.30 7.70
CA ALA A 71 11.73 -0.28 7.97
C ALA A 71 12.19 -1.54 8.71
N SER A 72 11.36 -2.10 9.61
CA SER A 72 11.70 -3.30 10.37
C SER A 72 11.57 -4.62 9.60
N ILE A 73 10.96 -4.60 8.41
CA ILE A 73 10.77 -5.79 7.55
C ILE A 73 11.95 -5.95 6.56
N LYS A 74 12.87 -4.99 6.52
CA LYS A 74 14.07 -5.01 5.68
C LYS A 74 15.24 -5.65 6.42
#